data_AF-A0A847FPX4-F1
#
_entry.id   AF-A0A847FPX4-F1
#
_cell.length_a   1.000
_cell.length_b   1.000
_cell.length_c   1.000
_cell.angle_alpha   90.00
_cell.angle_beta   90.00
_cell.angle_gamma   90.00
#
_symmetry.space_group_name_H-M   'P 1'
#
loop_
_entity.id
_entity.type
_entity.pdbx_description
1 polymer ?
#
loop_
_entity_poly.entity_id
_entity_poly.type
_entity_poly.pdbx_seq_one_letter_code
_entity_poly.pdbx_strand_id
1 'polypeptide(L)'
;KFEYRRRYKFSTYATWWIRQAISRAIADQARTIRIPVHMVETISHLIRTQRRLQQELGRDPRPEDLALDPQMGVIVGLEEEDREAIQEALDGERRLDPLLARKLRRAAGQVERIMRISQEPMSLETPVGSDEDSYLGDFIKDETMPEPDDAASQQLLREQLRLILNSLNHRERQVLEMRFGLKDGQSHTLEEVGQAFGVTRERIRQIEAKALRKLRHPLRSRKLRDYLG
;
A
#
# COMPACT_ATOMS: atom_id res chain seq x y z
N LYS A 1 -42.17 1.11 2.47
CA LYS A 1 -43.60 0.92 2.07
C LYS A 1 -44.47 1.01 3.32
N PHE A 2 -45.24 2.08 3.48
CA PHE A 2 -46.11 2.32 4.65
C PHE A 2 -47.47 1.64 4.46
N GLU A 3 -48.00 1.01 5.52
CA GLU A 3 -49.33 0.40 5.54
C GLU A 3 -50.23 1.09 6.57
N TYR A 4 -51.23 1.84 6.10
CA TYR A 4 -52.13 2.61 6.96
C TYR A 4 -53.00 1.74 7.89
N ARG A 5 -53.22 0.46 7.55
CA ARG A 5 -54.03 -0.48 8.33
C ARG A 5 -53.38 -0.91 9.66
N ARG A 6 -52.07 -0.70 9.83
CA ARG A 6 -51.33 -1.12 11.03
C ARG A 6 -51.44 -0.15 12.22
N ARG A 7 -52.29 0.89 12.14
CA ARG A 7 -52.54 1.91 13.19
C ARG A 7 -51.28 2.64 13.73
N TYR A 8 -50.17 2.64 13.01
CA TYR A 8 -49.00 3.46 13.33
C TYR A 8 -49.11 4.85 12.67
N LYS A 9 -48.64 5.90 13.36
CA LYS A 9 -48.57 7.26 12.80
C LYS A 9 -47.55 7.29 11.65
N PHE A 10 -47.94 7.84 10.50
CA PHE A 10 -47.06 7.97 9.34
C PHE A 10 -45.80 8.79 9.67
N SER A 11 -45.92 9.86 10.46
CA SER A 11 -44.79 10.69 10.87
C SER A 11 -43.69 9.89 11.57
N THR A 12 -44.06 9.03 12.53
CA THR A 12 -43.12 8.16 13.24
C THR A 12 -42.43 7.17 12.29
N TYR A 13 -43.21 6.54 11.40
CA TYR A 13 -42.66 5.61 10.40
C TYR A 13 -41.72 6.32 9.41
N ALA A 14 -42.17 7.42 8.81
CA ALA A 14 -41.41 8.17 7.83
C ALA A 14 -40.11 8.72 8.41
N THR A 15 -40.13 9.19 9.67
CA THR A 15 -38.94 9.72 10.35
C THR A 15 -37.84 8.67 10.44
N TRP A 16 -38.19 7.41 10.73
CA TRP A 16 -37.22 6.31 10.77
C TRP A 16 -36.58 6.07 9.39
N TRP A 17 -37.39 6.01 8.32
CA TRP A 17 -36.89 5.80 6.96
C TRP A 17 -36.06 6.97 6.43
N ILE A 18 -36.48 8.21 6.73
CA ILE A 18 -35.74 9.41 6.36
C ILE A 18 -34.37 9.41 7.05
N ARG A 19 -34.33 9.16 8.37
CA ARG A 19 -33.07 9.09 9.12
C ARG A 19 -32.17 7.97 8.58
N GLN A 20 -32.73 6.79 8.33
CA GLN A 20 -31.96 5.66 7.78
C GLN A 20 -31.37 5.97 6.40
N ALA A 21 -32.15 6.58 5.51
CA ALA A 21 -31.69 6.94 4.17
C ALA A 21 -30.57 7.99 4.21
N ILE A 22 -30.73 9.04 5.03
CA ILE A 22 -29.72 10.08 5.20
C ILE A 22 -28.43 9.49 5.80
N SER A 23 -28.52 8.75 6.91
CA SER A 23 -27.35 8.14 7.54
C SER A 23 -26.61 7.20 6.59
N ARG A 24 -27.35 6.43 5.79
CA ARG A 24 -26.74 5.54 4.79
C ARG A 24 -26.06 6.30 3.66
N ALA A 25 -26.68 7.37 3.16
CA ALA A 25 -26.11 8.21 2.11
C ALA A 25 -24.82 8.89 2.59
N ILE A 26 -24.82 9.43 3.81
CA ILE A 26 -23.62 10.02 4.42
C ILE A 26 -22.51 8.97 4.54
N ALA A 27 -22.82 7.77 5.06
CA ALA A 27 -21.82 6.72 5.22
C ALA A 27 -21.19 6.25 3.91
N ASP A 28 -21.92 6.28 2.79
CA ASP A 28 -21.45 5.75 1.50
C ASP A 28 -20.82 6.82 0.59
N GLN A 29 -21.15 8.11 0.79
CA GLN A 29 -20.78 9.18 -0.14
C GLN A 29 -20.04 10.36 0.48
N ALA A 30 -20.04 10.55 1.80
CA ALA A 30 -19.52 11.78 2.40
C ALA A 30 -17.99 11.92 2.38
N ARG A 31 -17.24 10.83 2.17
CA ARG A 31 -15.76 10.83 2.22
C ARG A 31 -15.17 10.76 0.81
N THR A 32 -14.06 11.48 0.60
CA THR A 32 -13.25 11.41 -0.63
C THR A 32 -12.83 9.98 -0.95
N ILE A 33 -12.42 9.22 0.06
CA ILE A 33 -12.12 7.80 -0.04
C ILE A 33 -13.26 7.02 0.63
N ARG A 34 -14.03 6.29 -0.19
CA ARG A 34 -15.19 5.52 0.27
C ARG A 34 -14.78 4.44 1.25
N ILE A 35 -15.46 4.39 2.40
CA ILE A 35 -15.26 3.38 3.44
C ILE A 35 -16.50 2.48 3.53
N PRO A 36 -16.35 1.15 3.68
CA PRO A 36 -17.48 0.26 3.94
C PRO A 36 -18.26 0.65 5.21
N VAL A 37 -19.60 0.56 5.19
CA VAL A 37 -20.45 1.08 6.29
C VAL A 37 -20.13 0.47 7.67
N HIS A 38 -19.79 -0.81 7.77
CA HIS A 38 -19.39 -1.41 9.06
C HIS A 38 -18.11 -0.78 9.64
N MET A 39 -17.21 -0.28 8.78
CA MET A 39 -16.02 0.46 9.23
C MET A 39 -16.39 1.88 9.68
N VAL A 40 -17.40 2.52 9.08
CA VAL A 40 -17.92 3.83 9.56
C VAL A 40 -18.51 3.70 10.96
N GLU A 41 -19.26 2.63 11.21
CA GLU A 41 -19.76 2.30 12.56
C GLU A 41 -18.61 2.07 13.54
N THR A 42 -17.62 1.27 13.12
CA THR A 42 -16.41 1.01 13.92
C THR A 42 -15.65 2.29 14.28
N ILE A 43 -15.45 3.20 13.32
CA ILE A 43 -14.81 4.51 13.54
C ILE A 43 -15.65 5.36 14.50
N SER A 44 -16.98 5.35 14.36
CA SER A 44 -17.88 6.07 15.26
C SER A 44 -17.84 5.52 16.70
N HIS A 45 -17.62 4.21 16.87
CA HIS A 45 -17.34 3.62 18.18
C HIS A 45 -15.98 4.08 18.71
N LEU A 46 -14.92 3.97 17.90
CA LEU A 46 -13.57 4.43 18.26
C LEU A 46 -13.57 5.88 18.76
N ILE A 47 -14.18 6.82 18.02
CA ILE A 47 -14.23 8.24 18.40
C ILE A 47 -14.96 8.44 19.73
N ARG A 48 -16.04 7.70 19.98
CA ARG A 48 -16.78 7.76 21.25
C ARG A 48 -15.96 7.22 22.41
N THR A 49 -15.34 6.05 22.24
CA THR A 49 -14.47 5.43 23.24
C THR A 49 -13.27 6.33 23.54
N GLN A 50 -12.63 6.89 22.51
CA GLN A 50 -11.50 7.80 22.66
C GLN A 50 -11.87 9.03 23.50
N ARG A 51 -12.98 9.71 23.19
CA ARG A 51 -13.45 10.87 23.97
C ARG A 51 -13.74 10.51 25.43
N ARG A 52 -14.40 9.38 25.66
CA ARG A 52 -14.71 8.88 27.01
C ARG A 52 -13.43 8.61 27.81
N LEU A 53 -12.49 7.87 27.24
CA LEU A 53 -11.21 7.55 27.90
C LEU A 53 -10.34 8.79 28.09
N GLN A 54 -10.35 9.75 27.15
CA GLN A 54 -9.62 11.00 27.30
C GLN A 54 -10.09 11.79 28.54
N GLN A 55 -11.39 11.80 28.80
CA GLN A 55 -11.97 12.43 29.99
C GLN A 55 -11.60 11.68 31.28
N GLU A 56 -11.61 10.35 31.25
CA GLU A 56 -11.29 9.51 32.42
C GLU A 56 -9.79 9.53 32.77
N LEU A 57 -8.92 9.48 31.76
CA LEU A 57 -7.46 9.39 31.93
C LEU A 57 -6.77 10.76 32.07
N GLY A 58 -7.44 11.85 31.69
CA GLY A 58 -6.85 13.20 31.67
C GLY A 58 -5.73 13.37 30.64
N ARG A 59 -5.60 12.43 29.70
CA ARG A 59 -4.62 12.42 28.60
C ARG A 59 -5.22 11.73 27.39
N ASP A 60 -4.62 11.90 26.22
CA ASP A 60 -5.01 11.14 25.04
C ASP A 60 -4.75 9.63 25.27
N PRO A 61 -5.75 8.77 24.99
CA PRO A 61 -5.62 7.33 25.19
C PRO A 61 -4.71 6.75 24.11
N ARG A 62 -3.85 5.81 24.53
CA ARG A 62 -2.98 5.08 23.60
C ARG A 62 -3.79 4.01 22.86
N PRO A 63 -3.30 3.49 21.72
CA PRO A 63 -3.94 2.38 21.02
C PRO A 63 -4.17 1.15 21.90
N GLU A 64 -3.28 0.87 22.86
CA GLU A 64 -3.45 -0.19 23.85
C GLU A 64 -4.62 0.10 24.81
N ASP A 65 -4.72 1.34 25.30
CA ASP A 65 -5.79 1.75 26.22
C ASP A 65 -7.16 1.63 25.51
N LEU A 66 -7.21 1.97 24.22
CA LEU A 66 -8.39 1.80 23.37
C LEU A 66 -8.71 0.33 23.09
N ALA A 67 -7.70 -0.53 22.91
CA ALA A 67 -7.90 -1.96 22.69
C ALA A 67 -8.45 -2.68 23.93
N LEU A 68 -8.15 -2.18 25.13
CA LEU A 68 -8.65 -2.71 26.40
C LEU A 68 -10.10 -2.31 26.71
N ASP A 69 -10.68 -1.34 26.00
CA ASP A 69 -12.08 -0.99 26.18
C ASP A 69 -13.03 -2.16 25.85
N PRO A 70 -14.11 -2.38 26.62
CA PRO A 70 -15.08 -3.46 26.41
C PRO A 70 -15.65 -3.57 25.00
N GLN A 71 -15.95 -2.45 24.34
CA GLN A 71 -16.55 -2.48 23.01
C GLN A 71 -15.47 -2.60 21.93
N MET A 72 -14.39 -1.83 22.06
CA MET A 72 -13.29 -1.86 21.10
C MET A 72 -12.56 -3.20 21.10
N GLY A 73 -12.33 -3.82 22.26
CA GLY A 73 -11.71 -5.13 22.36
C GLY A 73 -12.42 -6.20 21.54
N VAL A 74 -13.76 -6.25 21.58
CA VAL A 74 -14.55 -7.17 20.76
C VAL A 74 -14.34 -6.89 19.27
N ILE A 75 -14.31 -5.62 18.85
CA ILE A 75 -14.10 -5.21 17.46
C ILE A 75 -12.70 -5.63 16.97
N VAL A 76 -11.67 -5.51 17.80
CA VAL A 76 -10.28 -5.84 17.44
C VAL A 76 -9.89 -7.28 17.75
N GLY A 77 -10.83 -8.10 18.24
CA GLY A 77 -10.63 -9.52 18.53
C GLY A 77 -9.79 -9.78 19.77
N LEU A 78 -9.89 -8.92 20.78
CA LEU A 78 -9.33 -9.12 22.12
C LEU A 78 -10.46 -9.54 23.06
N GLU A 79 -10.43 -10.80 23.46
CA GLU A 79 -11.48 -11.44 24.27
C GLU A 79 -11.56 -10.83 25.68
N GLU A 80 -12.71 -10.95 26.33
CA GLU A 80 -12.94 -10.39 27.66
C GLU A 80 -11.96 -10.94 28.69
N GLU A 81 -11.79 -12.26 28.72
CA GLU A 81 -10.83 -12.95 29.60
C GLU A 81 -9.39 -12.45 29.40
N ASP A 82 -8.97 -12.25 28.14
CA ASP A 82 -7.64 -11.72 27.83
C ASP A 82 -7.47 -10.28 28.36
N ARG A 83 -8.49 -9.43 28.23
CA ARG A 83 -8.44 -8.04 28.69
C ARG A 83 -8.38 -7.95 30.20
N GLU A 84 -9.20 -8.72 30.90
CA GLU A 84 -9.20 -8.77 32.36
C GLU A 84 -7.84 -9.23 32.88
N ALA A 85 -7.27 -10.29 32.28
CA ALA A 85 -5.93 -10.76 32.64
C ALA A 85 -4.83 -9.72 32.36
N ILE A 86 -4.94 -8.97 31.24
CA ILE A 86 -4.02 -7.88 30.94
C ILE A 86 -4.18 -6.74 31.96
N GLN A 87 -5.41 -6.35 32.30
CA GLN A 87 -5.68 -5.26 33.24
C GLN A 87 -5.20 -5.61 34.66
N GLU A 88 -5.47 -6.83 35.14
CA GLU A 88 -4.97 -7.29 36.45
C GLU A 88 -3.44 -7.28 36.49
N ALA A 89 -2.77 -7.67 35.40
CA ALA A 89 -1.31 -7.63 35.32
C ALA A 89 -0.76 -6.19 35.34
N LEU A 90 -1.45 -5.25 34.69
CA LEU A 90 -1.09 -3.82 34.70
C LEU A 90 -1.29 -3.18 36.08
N ASP A 91 -2.41 -3.48 36.74
CA ASP A 91 -2.74 -2.93 38.06
C ASP A 91 -1.88 -3.54 39.18
N GLY A 92 -1.52 -4.83 39.06
CA GLY A 92 -0.73 -5.56 40.03
C GLY A 92 0.78 -5.48 39.85
N GLU A 93 1.29 -4.63 38.94
CA GLU A 93 2.71 -4.51 38.56
C GLU A 93 3.38 -5.86 38.21
N ARG A 94 2.60 -6.86 37.75
CA ARG A 94 3.13 -8.17 37.38
C ARG A 94 3.65 -8.13 35.95
N ARG A 95 4.64 -8.97 35.67
CA ARG A 95 5.13 -9.15 34.30
C ARG A 95 4.03 -9.80 33.45
N LEU A 96 3.59 -9.10 32.41
CA LEU A 96 2.59 -9.59 31.47
C LEU A 96 3.08 -10.86 30.76
N ASP A 97 2.22 -11.86 30.66
CA ASP A 97 2.50 -13.09 29.91
C ASP A 97 2.86 -12.76 28.44
N PRO A 98 3.89 -13.39 27.86
CA PRO A 98 4.32 -13.09 26.49
C PRO A 98 3.23 -13.28 25.43
N LEU A 99 2.30 -14.22 25.61
CA LEU A 99 1.19 -14.45 24.69
C LEU A 99 0.16 -13.33 24.78
N LEU A 100 -0.22 -12.92 26.00
CA LEU A 100 -1.12 -11.80 26.24
C LEU A 100 -0.53 -10.49 25.70
N ALA A 101 0.77 -10.25 25.93
CA ALA A 101 1.48 -9.10 25.37
C ALA A 101 1.43 -9.08 23.84
N ARG A 102 1.55 -10.24 23.19
CA ARG A 102 1.42 -10.36 21.73
C ARG A 102 0.00 -10.08 21.26
N LYS A 103 -1.02 -10.59 21.97
CA LYS A 103 -2.44 -10.32 21.67
C LYS A 103 -2.75 -8.82 21.77
N LEU A 104 -2.31 -8.17 22.85
CA LEU A 104 -2.48 -6.73 23.04
C LEU A 104 -1.84 -5.91 21.92
N ARG A 105 -0.58 -6.21 21.54
CA ARG A 105 0.08 -5.52 20.41
C ARG A 105 -0.67 -5.69 19.09
N ARG A 106 -1.20 -6.88 18.82
CA ARG A 106 -1.99 -7.13 17.62
C ARG A 106 -3.28 -6.29 17.62
N ALA A 107 -3.97 -6.26 18.75
CA ALA A 107 -5.19 -5.49 18.96
C ALA A 107 -4.92 -3.97 18.81
N ALA A 108 -3.90 -3.46 19.47
CA ALA A 108 -3.43 -2.07 19.36
C ALA A 108 -3.08 -1.70 17.90
N GLY A 109 -2.34 -2.56 17.19
CA GLY A 109 -2.05 -2.33 15.77
C GLY A 109 -3.29 -2.35 14.87
N GLN A 110 -4.37 -3.04 15.25
CA GLN A 110 -5.66 -2.93 14.56
C GLN A 110 -6.35 -1.59 14.87
N VAL A 111 -6.32 -1.13 16.12
CA VAL A 111 -6.80 0.22 16.49
C VAL A 111 -6.07 1.29 15.68
N GLU A 112 -4.74 1.23 15.59
CA GLU A 112 -3.95 2.17 14.79
C GLU A 112 -4.34 2.17 13.31
N ARG A 113 -4.62 1.00 12.74
CA ARG A 113 -5.13 0.91 11.36
C ARG A 113 -6.48 1.60 11.22
N ILE A 114 -7.40 1.40 12.16
CA ILE A 114 -8.71 2.06 12.16
C ILE A 114 -8.55 3.57 12.30
N MET A 115 -7.68 4.03 13.20
CA MET A 115 -7.34 5.46 13.37
C MET A 115 -6.82 6.06 12.06
N ARG A 116 -5.89 5.36 11.37
CA ARG A 116 -5.35 5.82 10.09
C ARG A 116 -6.43 5.90 9.01
N ILE A 117 -7.33 4.92 8.93
CA ILE A 117 -8.44 4.91 7.97
C ILE A 117 -9.44 6.05 8.26
N SER A 118 -9.61 6.41 9.53
CA SER A 118 -10.51 7.48 9.97
C SER A 118 -10.03 8.88 9.60
N GLN A 119 -8.75 9.06 9.28
CA GLN A 119 -8.19 10.35 8.85
C GLN A 119 -8.73 10.72 7.47
N GLU A 120 -9.08 11.99 7.31
CA GLU A 120 -9.50 12.55 6.02
C GLU A 120 -8.28 13.09 5.28
N PRO A 121 -8.22 12.95 3.94
CA PRO A 121 -7.14 13.51 3.16
C PRO A 121 -7.11 15.04 3.32
N MET A 122 -5.90 15.59 3.46
CA MET A 122 -5.70 17.03 3.48
C MET A 122 -5.77 17.61 2.07
N SER A 123 -6.13 18.89 1.96
CA SER A 123 -6.12 19.59 0.68
C SER A 123 -4.68 19.89 0.27
N LEU A 124 -4.38 19.76 -1.02
CA LEU A 124 -3.09 20.21 -1.57
C LEU A 124 -2.98 21.74 -1.55
N GLU A 125 -4.12 22.44 -1.58
CA GLU A 125 -4.24 23.89 -1.49
C GLU A 125 -4.20 24.40 -0.04
N THR A 126 -3.87 23.53 0.94
CA THR A 126 -3.67 24.00 2.31
C THR A 126 -2.41 24.89 2.33
N PRO A 127 -2.52 26.18 2.69
CA PRO A 127 -1.37 27.07 2.73
C PRO A 127 -0.39 26.61 3.82
N VAL A 128 0.90 26.71 3.54
CA VAL A 128 1.98 26.30 4.45
C VAL A 128 2.95 27.44 4.68
N GLY A 129 3.32 27.67 5.94
CA GLY A 129 4.18 28.78 6.32
C GLY A 129 3.47 30.14 6.36
N SER A 130 4.25 31.21 6.32
CA SER A 130 3.77 32.61 6.34
C SER A 130 3.64 33.23 4.95
N ASP A 131 4.11 32.54 3.92
CA ASP A 131 4.18 33.06 2.56
C ASP A 131 2.84 32.80 1.85
N GLU A 132 2.26 33.83 1.25
CA GLU A 132 0.89 33.77 0.70
C GLU A 132 0.73 32.84 -0.51
N ASP A 133 1.83 32.44 -1.15
CA ASP A 133 1.84 31.63 -2.38
C ASP A 133 2.40 30.21 -2.19
N SER A 134 2.62 29.75 -0.95
CA SER A 134 3.13 28.40 -0.67
C SER A 134 2.01 27.45 -0.25
N TYR A 135 1.76 26.42 -1.06
CA TYR A 135 0.76 25.39 -0.78
C TYR A 135 1.40 24.05 -0.44
N LEU A 136 0.69 23.21 0.32
CA LEU A 136 1.17 21.87 0.68
C LEU A 136 1.58 21.04 -0.55
N GLY A 137 0.83 21.18 -1.66
CA GLY A 137 1.10 20.49 -2.91
C GLY A 137 2.47 20.79 -3.52
N ASP A 138 3.00 22.00 -3.31
CA ASP A 138 4.28 22.44 -3.88
C ASP A 138 5.49 21.66 -3.30
N PHE A 139 5.30 21.01 -2.15
CA PHE A 139 6.33 20.23 -1.45
C PHE A 139 6.27 18.73 -1.75
N ILE A 140 5.30 18.27 -2.55
CA ILE A 140 5.16 16.86 -2.91
C ILE A 140 5.99 16.59 -4.16
N LYS A 141 7.13 15.90 -3.98
CA LYS A 141 7.97 15.45 -5.10
C LYS A 141 7.24 14.39 -5.94
N ASP A 142 7.38 14.48 -7.26
CA ASP A 142 7.04 13.37 -8.16
C ASP A 142 8.15 12.31 -8.12
N GLU A 143 7.86 11.16 -7.50
CA GLU A 143 8.78 10.02 -7.41
C GLU A 143 8.73 9.11 -8.65
N THR A 144 7.79 9.32 -9.57
CA THR A 144 7.65 8.49 -10.78
C THR A 144 8.53 8.95 -11.93
N MET A 145 8.95 10.21 -11.89
CA MET A 145 9.78 10.80 -12.92
C MET A 145 11.26 10.49 -12.65
N PRO A 146 11.98 9.85 -13.60
CA PRO A 146 13.41 9.67 -13.45
C PRO A 146 14.09 11.04 -13.44
N GLU A 147 15.14 11.18 -12.63
CA GLU A 147 15.96 12.39 -12.63
C GLU A 147 16.59 12.58 -14.03
N PRO A 148 16.84 13.84 -14.48
CA PRO A 148 17.42 14.09 -15.79
C PRO A 148 18.74 13.37 -16.03
N ASP A 149 19.56 13.23 -14.99
CA ASP A 149 20.83 12.50 -15.04
C ASP A 149 20.62 10.98 -15.20
N ASP A 150 19.65 10.40 -14.49
CA ASP A 150 19.27 9.00 -14.64
C ASP A 150 18.71 8.72 -16.04
N ALA A 151 17.84 9.60 -16.54
CA ALA A 151 17.27 9.48 -17.88
C ALA A 151 18.36 9.56 -18.96
N ALA A 152 19.29 10.51 -18.85
CA ALA A 152 20.43 10.63 -19.75
C ALA A 152 21.33 9.39 -19.68
N SER A 153 21.65 8.92 -18.47
CA SER A 153 22.45 7.71 -18.23
C SER A 153 21.81 6.47 -18.85
N GLN A 154 20.49 6.28 -18.70
CA GLN A 154 19.75 5.19 -19.33
C GLN A 154 19.76 5.28 -20.85
N GLN A 155 19.64 6.48 -21.42
CA GLN A 155 19.73 6.69 -22.86
C GLN A 155 21.14 6.34 -23.38
N LEU A 156 22.18 6.85 -22.72
CA LEU A 156 23.57 6.56 -23.08
C LEU A 156 23.88 5.05 -22.96
N LEU A 157 23.40 4.39 -21.90
CA LEU A 157 23.51 2.94 -21.73
C LEU A 157 22.84 2.19 -22.90
N ARG A 158 21.63 2.57 -23.31
CA ARG A 158 20.93 1.97 -24.45
C ARG A 158 21.71 2.13 -25.76
N GLU A 159 22.29 3.30 -26.02
CA GLU A 159 23.11 3.55 -27.19
C GLU A 159 24.39 2.70 -27.19
N GLN A 160 25.09 2.63 -26.06
CA GLN A 160 26.29 1.80 -25.93
C GLN A 160 26.00 0.30 -26.05
N LEU A 161 24.90 -0.17 -25.47
CA LEU A 161 24.44 -1.55 -25.62
C LEU A 161 24.18 -1.86 -27.11
N ARG A 162 23.52 -0.98 -27.85
CA ARG A 162 23.32 -1.16 -29.31
C ARG A 162 24.63 -1.25 -30.07
N LEU A 163 25.61 -0.39 -29.78
CA LEU A 163 26.93 -0.43 -30.42
C LEU A 163 27.66 -1.76 -30.15
N ILE A 164 27.61 -2.26 -28.92
CA ILE A 164 28.26 -3.51 -28.54
C ILE A 164 27.55 -4.72 -29.14
N LEU A 165 26.21 -4.72 -29.16
CA LEU A 165 25.41 -5.76 -29.79
C LEU A 165 25.66 -5.84 -31.31
N ASN A 166 25.94 -4.71 -31.98
CA ASN A 166 26.32 -4.69 -33.39
C ASN A 166 27.68 -5.37 -33.66
N SER A 167 28.53 -5.57 -32.64
CA SER A 167 29.79 -6.33 -32.76
C SER A 167 29.61 -7.86 -32.68
N LEU A 168 28.38 -8.33 -32.39
CA LEU A 168 28.02 -9.74 -32.42
C LEU A 168 27.50 -10.11 -33.81
N ASN A 169 27.47 -11.42 -34.09
CA ASN A 169 26.84 -11.89 -35.32
C ASN A 169 25.32 -11.63 -35.25
N HIS A 170 24.68 -11.43 -36.40
CA HIS A 170 23.24 -11.14 -36.53
C HIS A 170 22.36 -12.09 -35.69
N ARG A 171 22.61 -13.41 -35.79
CA ARG A 171 21.91 -14.43 -34.99
C ARG A 171 22.16 -14.31 -33.49
N GLU A 172 23.38 -14.00 -33.07
CA GLU A 172 23.72 -13.82 -31.64
C GLU A 172 23.04 -12.57 -31.08
N ARG A 173 23.01 -11.47 -31.85
CA ARG A 173 22.33 -10.22 -31.49
C ARG A 173 20.83 -10.42 -31.33
N GLN A 174 20.16 -10.99 -32.33
CA GLN A 174 18.70 -11.14 -32.29
C GLN A 174 18.24 -12.08 -31.16
N VAL A 175 19.00 -13.15 -30.87
CA VAL A 175 18.72 -14.02 -29.72
C VAL A 175 18.78 -13.24 -28.41
N LEU A 176 19.78 -12.37 -28.22
CA LEU A 176 19.87 -11.52 -27.02
C LEU A 176 18.79 -10.44 -26.98
N GLU A 177 18.49 -9.80 -28.12
CA GLU A 177 17.43 -8.78 -28.20
C GLU A 177 16.07 -9.34 -27.81
N MET A 178 15.70 -10.54 -28.30
CA MET A 178 14.44 -11.20 -27.94
C MET A 178 14.47 -11.77 -26.52
N ARG A 179 15.59 -12.35 -26.08
CA ARG A 179 15.68 -12.97 -24.75
C ARG A 179 15.51 -11.94 -23.62
N PHE A 180 16.10 -10.76 -23.79
CA PHE A 180 16.13 -9.69 -22.79
C PHE A 180 15.18 -8.52 -23.11
N GLY A 181 14.38 -8.61 -24.18
CA GLY A 181 13.42 -7.57 -24.54
C GLY A 181 14.06 -6.22 -24.87
N LEU A 182 15.27 -6.21 -25.46
CA LEU A 182 16.04 -4.98 -25.67
C LEU A 182 15.48 -4.09 -26.78
N LYS A 183 14.48 -4.58 -27.54
CA LYS A 183 13.86 -3.87 -28.67
C LYS A 183 12.40 -3.48 -28.40
N ASP A 184 11.62 -4.36 -27.81
CA ASP A 184 10.18 -4.27 -27.58
C ASP A 184 9.79 -4.26 -26.09
N GLY A 185 10.77 -4.39 -25.18
CA GLY A 185 10.55 -4.43 -23.74
C GLY A 185 10.02 -5.77 -23.22
N GLN A 186 9.85 -6.79 -24.07
CA GLN A 186 9.31 -8.08 -23.67
C GLN A 186 10.40 -9.15 -23.67
N SER A 187 10.67 -9.72 -22.49
CA SER A 187 11.61 -10.83 -22.38
C SER A 187 10.95 -12.14 -22.76
N HIS A 188 11.53 -12.86 -23.73
CA HIS A 188 11.04 -14.18 -24.14
C HIS A 188 11.76 -15.33 -23.43
N THR A 189 11.08 -16.47 -23.29
CA THR A 189 11.71 -17.69 -22.77
C THR A 189 12.62 -18.34 -23.82
N LEU A 190 13.56 -19.21 -23.39
CA LEU A 190 14.45 -19.92 -24.34
C LEU A 190 13.67 -20.80 -25.34
N GLU A 191 12.49 -21.27 -24.95
CA GLU A 191 11.60 -22.09 -25.79
C GLU A 191 10.91 -21.23 -26.84
N GLU A 192 10.36 -20.07 -26.46
CA GLU A 192 9.76 -19.09 -27.38
C GLU A 192 10.78 -18.57 -28.41
N VAL A 193 11.99 -18.23 -27.94
CA VAL A 193 13.08 -17.82 -28.84
C VAL A 193 13.46 -19.01 -29.74
N GLY A 194 13.51 -20.23 -29.22
CA GLY A 194 13.79 -21.43 -30.02
C GLY A 194 12.78 -21.62 -31.15
N GLN A 195 11.49 -21.45 -30.84
CA GLN A 195 10.39 -21.53 -31.80
C GLN A 195 10.51 -20.46 -32.90
N ALA A 196 10.83 -19.21 -32.54
CA ALA A 196 11.00 -18.12 -33.49
C ALA A 196 12.19 -18.34 -34.46
N PHE A 197 13.25 -18.98 -33.99
CA PHE A 197 14.45 -19.28 -34.80
C PHE A 197 14.45 -20.66 -35.46
N GLY A 198 13.40 -21.47 -35.24
CA GLY A 198 13.31 -22.85 -35.75
C GLY A 198 14.40 -23.79 -35.21
N VAL A 199 14.84 -23.57 -33.96
CA VAL A 199 15.90 -24.35 -33.30
C VAL A 199 15.49 -24.80 -31.91
N THR A 200 16.18 -25.81 -31.37
CA THR A 200 15.88 -26.33 -30.02
C THR A 200 16.25 -25.31 -28.94
N ARG A 201 15.56 -25.39 -27.80
CA ARG A 201 15.86 -24.61 -26.58
C ARG A 201 17.34 -24.66 -26.20
N GLU A 202 17.95 -25.86 -26.21
CA GLU A 202 19.36 -26.03 -25.86
C GLU A 202 20.29 -25.34 -26.86
N ARG A 203 19.91 -25.28 -28.14
CA ARG A 203 20.67 -24.53 -29.13
C ARG A 203 20.64 -23.02 -28.86
N ILE A 204 19.50 -22.46 -28.47
CA ILE A 204 19.42 -21.04 -28.05
C ILE A 204 20.29 -20.78 -26.83
N ARG A 205 20.23 -21.66 -25.81
CA ARG A 205 21.07 -21.56 -24.60
C ARG A 205 22.57 -21.51 -24.94
N GLN A 206 23.03 -22.34 -25.88
CA GLN A 206 24.41 -22.33 -26.35
C GLN A 206 24.78 -21.02 -27.06
N ILE A 207 23.90 -20.49 -27.91
CA ILE A 207 24.11 -19.23 -28.62
C ILE A 207 24.21 -18.08 -27.62
N GLU A 208 23.30 -18.02 -26.65
CA GLU A 208 23.31 -17.03 -25.56
C GLU A 208 24.61 -17.11 -24.76
N ALA A 209 24.99 -18.29 -24.27
CA ALA A 209 26.21 -18.47 -23.49
C ALA A 209 27.47 -18.03 -24.27
N LYS A 210 27.53 -18.35 -25.57
CA LYS A 210 28.62 -17.94 -26.45
C LYS A 210 28.63 -16.41 -26.66
N ALA A 211 27.47 -15.80 -26.87
CA ALA A 211 27.35 -14.35 -27.04
C ALA A 211 27.75 -13.61 -25.76
N LEU A 212 27.22 -14.00 -24.60
CA LEU A 212 27.60 -13.44 -23.29
C LEU A 212 29.09 -13.63 -22.98
N ARG A 213 29.70 -14.74 -23.40
CA ARG A 213 31.16 -14.93 -23.26
C ARG A 213 31.95 -13.92 -24.09
N LYS A 214 31.52 -13.61 -25.32
CA LYS A 214 32.15 -12.57 -26.16
C LYS A 214 31.98 -11.18 -25.56
N LEU A 215 30.79 -10.88 -25.03
CA LEU A 215 30.49 -9.60 -24.38
C LEU A 215 31.28 -9.39 -23.09
N ARG A 216 31.59 -10.46 -22.34
CA ARG A 216 32.41 -10.41 -21.12
C ARG A 216 33.87 -10.04 -21.35
N HIS A 217 34.39 -10.12 -22.58
CA HIS A 217 35.78 -9.81 -22.88
C HIS A 217 36.12 -8.34 -22.52
N PRO A 218 37.26 -8.05 -21.86
CA PRO A 218 37.58 -6.72 -21.31
C PRO A 218 37.47 -5.57 -22.32
N LEU A 219 37.89 -5.80 -23.57
CA LEU A 219 37.80 -4.80 -24.65
C LEU A 219 36.37 -4.34 -24.96
N ARG A 220 35.36 -5.18 -24.69
CA ARG A 220 33.94 -4.89 -24.94
C ARG A 220 33.20 -4.51 -23.66
N SER A 221 33.54 -5.13 -22.52
CA SER A 221 32.86 -4.89 -21.25
C SER A 221 33.32 -3.63 -20.53
N ARG A 222 34.50 -3.07 -20.82
CA ARG A 222 35.02 -1.86 -20.14
C ARG A 222 34.04 -0.68 -20.18
N LYS A 223 33.40 -0.42 -21.33
CA LYS A 223 32.44 0.69 -21.48
C LYS A 223 31.12 0.47 -20.73
N LEU A 224 30.69 -0.79 -20.57
CA LEU A 224 29.47 -1.13 -19.83
C LEU A 224 29.70 -1.21 -18.32
N ARG A 225 30.95 -1.38 -17.87
CA ARG A 225 31.28 -1.40 -16.44
C ARG A 225 31.06 -0.05 -15.77
N ASP A 226 31.23 1.03 -16.50
CA ASP A 226 31.03 2.39 -15.97
C ASP A 226 29.55 2.67 -15.61
N TYR A 227 28.61 1.83 -16.10
CA TYR A 227 27.18 1.87 -15.76
C TYR A 227 26.77 0.85 -14.69
N LEU A 228 27.70 0.02 -14.21
CA LEU A 228 27.46 -0.98 -13.16
C LEU A 228 27.81 -0.42 -11.77
N GLY A 229 27.47 0.86 -11.53
CA GLY A 229 27.72 1.57 -10.27
C GLY A 229 27.44 0.73 -9.03
#